data_AF-A0A431UUE2-F1
#
_entry.id   AF-A0A431UUE2-F1
#
_cell.length_a   1.000
_cell.length_b   1.000
_cell.length_c   1.000
_cell.angle_alpha   90.00
_cell.angle_beta   90.00
_cell.angle_gamma   90.00
#
_symmetry.space_group_name_H-M   'P 1'
#
loop_
_entity.id
_entity.type
_entity.pdbx_description
1 polymer ?
#
loop_
_entity_poly.entity_id
_entity_poly.type
_entity_poly.pdbx_seq_one_letter_code
_entity_poly.pdbx_strand_id
1 'polypeptide(L)'
;MKAEKEWVPFKENYIFITLFVHVVIGFLVSFMPEENVVKWLIINLSIAILSAILSYIIWIFQKHNSKRYFSLHSFVMLMVIVYYAMSPAFKALYPTIFFWLLLIVTIGLISFLLFKQDAITRALVNPREMWFKNLLFIYIGIILFIGGIMWAYIIAFDAGPFIGVAIIFYFIGLLMMMIAPAMLSTPERVKQLEQ
;
A
#
# COMPACT_ATOMS: atom_id res chain seq x y z
N MET A 1 -16.56 22.92 -19.12
CA MET A 1 -16.64 21.60 -18.45
C MET A 1 -16.68 20.53 -19.53
N LYS A 2 -15.63 19.71 -19.69
CA LYS A 2 -15.72 18.51 -20.54
C LYS A 2 -16.69 17.54 -19.86
N ALA A 3 -17.67 17.02 -20.59
CA ALA A 3 -18.57 16.00 -20.09
C ALA A 3 -17.74 14.85 -19.49
N GLU A 4 -17.93 14.55 -18.21
CA GLU A 4 -17.30 13.40 -17.60
C GLU A 4 -17.79 12.17 -18.35
N LYS A 5 -16.87 11.42 -18.98
CA LYS A 5 -17.22 10.13 -19.57
C LYS A 5 -17.66 9.22 -18.42
N GLU A 6 -18.94 8.91 -18.32
CA GLU A 6 -19.45 7.94 -17.35
C GLU A 6 -18.90 6.54 -17.63
N TRP A 7 -18.66 6.23 -18.92
CA TRP A 7 -18.21 4.93 -19.37
C TRP A 7 -16.71 4.88 -19.71
N VAL A 8 -16.01 3.85 -19.22
CA VAL A 8 -14.57 3.61 -19.45
C VAL A 8 -14.39 2.47 -20.46
N PRO A 9 -13.98 2.76 -21.71
CA PRO A 9 -13.70 1.72 -22.69
C PRO A 9 -12.43 0.94 -22.30
N PHE A 10 -12.31 -0.30 -22.79
CA PHE A 10 -11.16 -1.17 -22.47
C PHE A 10 -9.80 -0.52 -22.81
N LYS A 11 -9.72 0.28 -23.87
CA LYS A 11 -8.49 0.99 -24.25
C LYS A 11 -8.03 2.05 -23.23
N GLU A 12 -8.94 2.54 -22.38
CA GLU A 12 -8.69 3.61 -21.40
C GLU A 12 -8.60 3.05 -19.95
N ASN A 13 -8.54 1.73 -19.76
CA ASN A 13 -8.58 1.11 -18.43
C ASN A 13 -7.21 1.02 -17.71
N TYR A 14 -6.10 1.37 -18.37
CA TYR A 14 -4.73 1.33 -17.81
C TYR A 14 -4.27 0.00 -17.18
N ILE A 15 -5.07 -1.08 -17.20
CA ILE A 15 -4.76 -2.34 -16.51
C ILE A 15 -3.44 -2.92 -17.02
N PHE A 16 -3.25 -2.92 -18.35
CA PHE A 16 -2.03 -3.44 -18.97
C PHE A 16 -0.80 -2.60 -18.61
N ILE A 17 -0.95 -1.28 -18.58
CA ILE A 17 0.15 -0.37 -18.20
C ILE A 17 0.51 -0.58 -16.72
N THR A 18 -0.49 -0.69 -15.85
CA THR A 18 -0.29 -0.97 -14.41
C THR A 18 0.39 -2.33 -14.20
N LEU A 19 -0.04 -3.38 -14.91
CA LEU A 19 0.62 -4.68 -14.89
C LEU A 19 2.09 -4.57 -15.33
N PHE A 20 2.36 -3.91 -16.44
CA PHE A 20 3.73 -3.70 -16.93
C PHE A 20 4.60 -2.99 -15.89
N VAL A 21 4.10 -1.91 -15.29
CA VAL A 21 4.80 -1.17 -14.24
C VAL A 21 5.08 -2.08 -13.03
N HIS A 22 4.10 -2.86 -12.58
CA HIS A 22 4.30 -3.78 -11.46
C HIS A 22 5.28 -4.91 -11.78
N VAL A 23 5.31 -5.42 -13.00
CA VAL A 23 6.31 -6.40 -13.44
C VAL A 23 7.72 -5.79 -13.41
N VAL A 24 7.89 -4.56 -13.93
CA VAL A 24 9.19 -3.87 -13.92
C VAL A 24 9.67 -3.59 -12.49
N ILE A 25 8.82 -3.01 -11.64
CA ILE A 25 9.18 -2.73 -10.23
C ILE A 25 9.42 -4.03 -9.47
N GLY A 26 8.53 -5.01 -9.63
CA GLY A 26 8.64 -6.32 -8.98
C GLY A 26 9.91 -7.04 -9.37
N PHE A 27 10.34 -6.95 -10.63
CA PHE A 27 11.62 -7.48 -11.11
C PHE A 27 12.80 -6.79 -10.39
N LEU A 28 12.84 -5.46 -10.38
CA LEU A 28 13.92 -4.70 -9.72
C LEU A 28 14.02 -5.01 -8.22
N VAL A 29 12.88 -5.05 -7.53
CA VAL A 29 12.81 -5.33 -6.09
C VAL A 29 13.20 -6.77 -5.76
N SER A 30 13.22 -7.69 -6.74
CA SER A 30 13.57 -9.10 -6.52
C SER A 30 15.07 -9.36 -6.38
N PHE A 31 15.95 -8.46 -6.85
CA PHE A 31 17.39 -8.72 -6.97
C PHE A 31 18.17 -8.82 -5.65
N MET A 32 17.56 -8.51 -4.51
CA MET A 32 18.20 -8.65 -3.20
C MET A 32 17.28 -9.36 -2.20
N PRO A 33 17.82 -10.23 -1.33
CA PRO A 33 19.19 -10.78 -1.34
C PRO A 33 19.41 -11.83 -2.45
N GLU A 34 20.65 -11.94 -2.94
CA GLU A 34 21.04 -12.77 -4.12
C GLU A 34 20.59 -14.24 -4.00
N GLU A 35 20.67 -14.80 -2.79
CA GLU A 35 20.35 -16.20 -2.49
C GLU A 35 18.88 -16.56 -2.76
N ASN A 36 17.97 -15.59 -2.71
CA ASN A 36 16.53 -15.83 -2.80
C ASN A 36 15.86 -15.10 -3.97
N VAL A 37 16.65 -14.62 -4.96
CA VAL A 37 16.14 -13.81 -6.09
C VAL A 37 14.99 -14.49 -6.81
N VAL A 38 15.12 -15.78 -7.15
CA VAL A 38 14.08 -16.53 -7.87
C VAL A 38 12.79 -16.62 -7.06
N LYS A 39 12.88 -16.90 -5.76
CA LYS A 39 11.71 -16.98 -4.87
C LYS A 39 10.98 -15.64 -4.81
N TRP A 40 11.73 -14.55 -4.63
CA TRP A 40 11.16 -13.20 -4.57
C TRP A 40 10.57 -12.75 -5.90
N LEU A 41 11.19 -13.15 -7.02
CA LEU A 41 10.66 -12.88 -8.35
C LEU A 41 9.30 -13.57 -8.55
N ILE A 42 9.18 -14.85 -8.16
CA ILE A 42 7.91 -15.58 -8.23
C ILE A 42 6.84 -14.88 -7.38
N ILE A 43 7.16 -14.47 -6.15
CA ILE A 43 6.23 -13.75 -5.27
C ILE A 43 5.80 -12.43 -5.91
N ASN A 44 6.75 -11.63 -6.39
CA ASN A 44 6.48 -10.30 -6.94
C ASN A 44 5.68 -10.36 -8.25
N LEU A 45 5.95 -11.35 -9.11
CA LEU A 45 5.17 -11.59 -10.33
C LEU A 45 3.76 -12.08 -9.99
N SER A 46 3.62 -12.97 -8.99
CA SER A 46 2.31 -13.43 -8.53
C SER A 46 1.46 -12.26 -8.05
N ILE A 47 2.05 -11.32 -7.28
CA ILE A 47 1.37 -10.11 -6.82
C ILE A 47 0.97 -9.20 -7.99
N ALA A 48 1.85 -9.02 -8.99
CA ALA A 48 1.53 -8.22 -10.17
C ALA A 48 0.36 -8.82 -10.97
N ILE A 49 0.34 -10.16 -11.14
CA ILE A 49 -0.76 -10.87 -11.82
C ILE A 49 -2.06 -10.75 -11.03
N LEU A 50 -2.02 -10.99 -9.70
CA LEU A 50 -3.19 -10.85 -8.82
C LEU A 50 -3.74 -9.42 -8.86
N SER A 51 -2.87 -8.42 -8.84
CA SER A 51 -3.25 -7.02 -9.01
C SER A 51 -3.98 -6.78 -10.32
N ALA A 52 -3.47 -7.31 -11.44
CA ALA A 52 -4.11 -7.12 -12.74
C ALA A 52 -5.48 -7.82 -12.80
N ILE A 53 -5.60 -9.01 -12.21
CA ILE A 53 -6.89 -9.72 -12.09
C ILE A 53 -7.89 -8.89 -11.27
N LEU A 54 -7.48 -8.36 -10.11
CA LEU A 54 -8.33 -7.50 -9.29
C LEU A 54 -8.77 -6.23 -10.03
N SER A 55 -7.84 -5.54 -10.69
CA SER A 55 -8.13 -4.37 -11.52
C SER A 55 -9.09 -4.69 -12.67
N TYR A 56 -8.97 -5.87 -13.28
CA TYR A 56 -9.87 -6.35 -14.32
C TYR A 56 -11.29 -6.64 -13.79
N ILE A 57 -11.39 -7.28 -12.62
CA ILE A 57 -12.66 -7.48 -11.93
C ILE A 57 -13.31 -6.12 -11.64
N ILE A 58 -12.56 -5.17 -11.07
CA ILE A 58 -13.04 -3.81 -10.81
C ILE A 58 -13.55 -3.15 -12.09
N TRP A 59 -12.83 -3.28 -13.21
CA TRP A 59 -13.27 -2.74 -14.49
C TRP A 59 -14.60 -3.34 -14.95
N ILE A 60 -14.77 -4.67 -14.89
CA ILE A 60 -16.03 -5.32 -15.28
C ILE A 60 -17.23 -4.73 -14.51
N PHE A 61 -17.10 -4.57 -13.19
CA PHE A 61 -18.18 -4.11 -12.33
C PHE A 61 -18.40 -2.60 -12.35
N GLN A 62 -17.34 -1.80 -12.58
CA GLN A 62 -17.37 -0.35 -12.41
C GLN A 62 -17.14 0.44 -13.71
N LYS A 63 -17.08 -0.21 -14.89
CA LYS A 63 -16.88 0.46 -16.19
C LYS A 63 -17.89 1.57 -16.51
N HIS A 64 -19.05 1.61 -15.85
CA HIS A 64 -20.09 2.63 -16.02
C HIS A 64 -20.02 3.77 -15.00
N ASN A 65 -19.07 3.73 -14.07
CA ASN A 65 -18.78 4.79 -13.12
C ASN A 65 -17.27 5.06 -13.12
N SER A 66 -16.82 5.90 -14.05
CA SER A 66 -15.39 6.19 -14.26
C SER A 66 -14.67 6.66 -13.00
N LYS A 67 -15.30 7.51 -12.18
CA LYS A 67 -14.72 7.98 -10.91
C LYS A 67 -14.48 6.83 -9.94
N ARG A 68 -15.48 5.98 -9.74
CA ARG A 68 -15.37 4.82 -8.85
C ARG A 68 -14.35 3.82 -9.37
N TYR A 69 -14.35 3.59 -10.68
CA TYR A 69 -13.40 2.72 -11.35
C TYR A 69 -11.95 3.17 -11.10
N PHE A 70 -11.60 4.43 -11.42
CA PHE A 70 -10.24 4.91 -11.25
C PHE A 70 -9.82 4.97 -9.79
N SER A 71 -10.73 5.34 -8.88
CA SER A 71 -10.45 5.35 -7.44
C SER A 71 -10.09 3.95 -6.91
N LEU A 72 -10.87 2.93 -7.26
CA LEU A 72 -10.57 1.55 -6.87
C LEU A 72 -9.34 0.97 -7.56
N HIS A 73 -9.10 1.33 -8.84
CA HIS A 73 -7.88 0.92 -9.54
C HIS A 73 -6.64 1.53 -8.89
N SER A 74 -6.69 2.83 -8.53
CA SER A 74 -5.62 3.50 -7.78
C SER A 74 -5.40 2.88 -6.41
N PHE A 75 -6.45 2.43 -5.72
CA PHE A 75 -6.31 1.70 -4.46
C PHE A 75 -5.47 0.43 -4.63
N VAL A 76 -5.80 -0.41 -5.61
CA VAL A 76 -5.06 -1.65 -5.89
C VAL A 76 -3.60 -1.34 -6.23
N MET A 77 -3.38 -0.37 -7.12
CA MET A 77 -2.03 0.03 -7.53
C MET A 77 -1.20 0.53 -6.34
N LEU A 78 -1.79 1.36 -5.47
CA LEU A 78 -1.11 1.91 -4.31
C LEU A 78 -0.76 0.82 -3.29
N MET A 79 -1.66 -0.14 -3.04
CA MET A 79 -1.39 -1.26 -2.13
C MET A 79 -0.24 -2.15 -2.63
N VAL A 80 -0.13 -2.36 -3.94
CA VAL A 80 1.00 -3.10 -4.54
C VAL A 80 2.30 -2.31 -4.41
N ILE A 81 2.28 -0.99 -4.61
CA ILE A 81 3.44 -0.12 -4.38
C ILE A 81 3.88 -0.15 -2.91
N VAL A 82 2.93 -0.09 -1.98
CA VAL A 82 3.17 -0.22 -0.53
C VAL A 82 3.88 -1.54 -0.24
N TYR A 83 3.39 -2.65 -0.80
CA TYR A 83 4.06 -3.95 -0.67
C TYR A 83 5.49 -3.90 -1.21
N TYR A 84 5.71 -3.40 -2.42
CA TYR A 84 7.06 -3.32 -3.00
C TYR A 84 8.01 -2.46 -2.18
N ALA A 85 7.54 -1.32 -1.66
CA ALA A 85 8.30 -0.45 -0.77
C ALA A 85 8.63 -1.13 0.57
N MET A 86 7.70 -1.86 1.17
CA MET A 86 7.95 -2.54 2.44
C MET A 86 8.77 -3.83 2.32
N SER A 87 8.74 -4.47 1.15
CA SER A 87 9.35 -5.79 0.95
C SER A 87 10.84 -5.87 1.32
N PRO A 88 11.72 -4.87 1.06
CA PRO A 88 13.14 -4.99 1.40
C PRO A 88 13.37 -5.16 2.91
N ALA A 89 12.54 -4.53 3.76
CA ALA A 89 12.63 -4.72 5.21
C ALA A 89 12.24 -6.15 5.60
N PHE A 90 11.14 -6.67 5.04
CA PHE A 90 10.74 -8.05 5.26
C PHE A 90 11.82 -9.05 4.81
N LYS A 91 12.51 -8.77 3.70
CA LYS A 91 13.64 -9.58 3.24
C LYS A 91 14.82 -9.53 4.20
N ALA A 92 15.15 -8.35 4.69
CA ALA A 92 16.28 -8.13 5.58
C ALA A 92 16.10 -8.83 6.93
N LEU A 93 14.87 -8.90 7.42
CA LEU A 93 14.56 -9.47 8.74
C LEU A 93 14.26 -10.97 8.69
N TYR A 94 13.95 -11.55 7.53
CA TYR A 94 13.63 -12.97 7.41
C TYR A 94 14.87 -13.86 7.60
N PRO A 95 14.80 -14.99 8.34
CA PRO A 95 13.64 -15.60 9.00
C PRO A 95 13.54 -15.33 10.51
N THR A 96 14.02 -14.18 11.00
CA THR A 96 14.11 -13.89 12.44
C THR A 96 12.73 -13.63 13.10
N ILE A 97 12.68 -13.61 14.43
CA ILE A 97 11.47 -13.22 15.17
C ILE A 97 11.00 -11.80 14.83
N PHE A 98 11.93 -10.89 14.48
CA PHE A 98 11.63 -9.51 14.12
C PHE A 98 10.80 -9.43 12.82
N PHE A 99 11.01 -10.36 11.87
CA PHE A 99 10.18 -10.46 10.68
C PHE A 99 8.72 -10.71 11.03
N TRP A 100 8.46 -11.68 11.91
CA TRP A 100 7.10 -12.05 12.32
C TRP A 100 6.41 -10.94 13.10
N LEU A 101 7.13 -10.28 14.01
CA LEU A 101 6.62 -9.11 14.73
C LEU A 101 6.25 -7.98 13.76
N LEU A 102 7.16 -7.63 12.85
CA LEU A 102 6.90 -6.60 11.84
C LEU A 102 5.70 -6.96 10.97
N LEU A 103 5.57 -8.23 10.56
CA LEU A 103 4.49 -8.71 9.72
C LEU A 103 3.13 -8.62 10.43
N ILE A 104 3.04 -9.09 11.66
CA ILE A 104 1.81 -9.04 12.47
C ILE A 104 1.37 -7.58 12.67
N VAL A 105 2.29 -6.69 13.01
CA VAL A 105 2.00 -5.26 13.19
C VAL A 105 1.52 -4.63 11.88
N THR A 106 2.18 -4.96 10.76
CA THR A 106 1.80 -4.44 9.44
C THR A 106 0.42 -4.91 9.02
N ILE A 107 0.12 -6.20 9.18
CA ILE A 107 -1.20 -6.76 8.87
C ILE A 107 -2.27 -6.13 9.78
N GLY A 108 -2.01 -6.06 11.08
CA GLY A 108 -2.91 -5.41 12.04
C GLY A 108 -3.20 -3.96 11.69
N LEU A 109 -2.17 -3.21 11.28
CA LEU A 109 -2.31 -1.84 10.80
C LEU A 109 -3.16 -1.75 9.52
N ILE A 110 -2.87 -2.57 8.50
CA ILE A 110 -3.66 -2.59 7.26
C ILE A 110 -5.13 -2.87 7.59
N SER A 111 -5.42 -3.91 8.38
CA SER A 111 -6.77 -4.27 8.78
C SER A 111 -7.47 -3.15 9.54
N PHE A 112 -6.76 -2.50 10.48
CA PHE A 112 -7.28 -1.36 11.23
C PHE A 112 -7.62 -0.18 10.30
N LEU A 113 -6.71 0.16 9.39
CA LEU A 113 -6.88 1.26 8.44
C LEU A 113 -8.06 1.00 7.49
N LEU A 114 -8.20 -0.21 6.97
CA LEU A 114 -9.35 -0.61 6.14
C LEU A 114 -10.67 -0.55 6.91
N PHE A 115 -10.69 -1.01 8.16
CA PHE A 115 -11.88 -0.92 9.02
C PHE A 115 -12.25 0.53 9.35
N LYS A 116 -11.27 1.43 9.41
CA LYS A 116 -11.45 2.86 9.68
C LYS A 116 -11.48 3.73 8.42
N GLN A 117 -11.79 3.16 7.25
CA GLN A 117 -11.79 3.87 5.96
C GLN A 117 -12.56 5.21 5.99
N ASP A 118 -13.80 5.23 6.51
CA ASP A 118 -14.65 6.43 6.53
C ASP A 118 -14.01 7.55 7.34
N ALA A 119 -13.36 7.15 8.43
CA ALA A 119 -12.81 8.08 9.37
C ALA A 119 -11.46 8.62 8.84
N ILE A 120 -10.66 7.79 8.14
CA ILE A 120 -9.50 8.25 7.35
C ILE A 120 -9.94 9.23 6.25
N THR A 121 -10.99 8.91 5.50
CA THR A 121 -11.54 9.78 4.48
C THR A 121 -11.97 11.12 5.07
N ARG A 122 -12.72 11.11 6.18
CA ARG A 122 -13.11 12.32 6.91
C ARG A 122 -11.89 13.15 7.33
N ALA A 123 -10.88 12.48 7.85
CA ALA A 123 -9.61 13.10 8.25
C ALA A 123 -8.92 13.84 7.09
N LEU A 124 -8.96 13.29 5.88
CA LEU A 124 -8.34 13.89 4.70
C LEU A 124 -9.13 15.07 4.14
N VAL A 125 -10.47 15.02 4.18
CA VAL A 125 -11.32 16.12 3.70
C VAL A 125 -11.48 17.23 4.73
N ASN A 126 -11.49 16.88 6.02
CA ASN A 126 -11.70 17.79 7.14
C ASN A 126 -10.53 17.71 8.17
N PRO A 127 -9.32 18.19 7.81
CA PRO A 127 -8.11 18.05 8.62
C PRO A 127 -8.14 18.86 9.94
N ARG A 128 -9.12 19.74 10.14
CA ARG A 128 -9.25 20.57 11.35
C ARG A 128 -9.93 19.84 12.51
N GLU A 129 -10.58 18.71 12.25
CA GLU A 129 -11.29 17.96 13.27
C GLU A 129 -10.36 17.27 14.26
N MET A 130 -10.81 17.14 15.51
CA MET A 130 -10.08 16.45 16.58
C MET A 130 -9.79 14.98 16.24
N TRP A 131 -10.64 14.37 15.41
CA TRP A 131 -10.48 12.98 15.00
C TRP A 131 -9.24 12.76 14.12
N PHE A 132 -8.90 13.71 13.24
CA PHE A 132 -7.66 13.68 12.46
C PHE A 132 -6.43 13.67 13.36
N LYS A 133 -6.44 14.51 14.41
CA LYS A 133 -5.34 14.54 15.40
C LYS A 133 -5.18 13.19 16.09
N ASN A 134 -6.27 12.56 16.51
CA ASN A 134 -6.23 11.24 17.16
C ASN A 134 -5.67 10.16 16.23
N LEU A 135 -6.09 10.14 14.96
CA LEU A 135 -5.55 9.22 13.97
C LEU A 135 -4.04 9.43 13.78
N LEU A 136 -3.59 10.69 13.68
CA LEU A 136 -2.18 11.04 13.54
C LEU A 136 -1.37 10.59 14.77
N PHE A 137 -1.88 10.76 15.98
CA PHE A 137 -1.22 10.28 17.21
C PHE A 137 -1.06 8.77 17.25
N ILE A 138 -2.13 8.02 16.93
CA ILE A 138 -2.08 6.55 16.83
C ILE A 138 -1.01 6.14 15.81
N TYR A 139 -1.01 6.81 14.66
CA TYR A 139 -0.11 6.51 13.57
C TYR A 139 1.36 6.81 13.91
N ILE A 140 1.65 7.92 14.59
CA ILE A 140 2.98 8.23 15.12
C ILE A 140 3.41 7.17 16.15
N GLY A 141 2.52 6.76 17.06
CA GLY A 141 2.80 5.70 18.01
C GLY A 141 3.22 4.39 17.33
N ILE A 142 2.55 4.03 16.23
CA ILE A 142 2.87 2.84 15.43
C ILE A 142 4.21 3.00 14.71
N ILE A 143 4.49 4.17 14.14
CA ILE A 143 5.79 4.49 13.53
C ILE A 143 6.92 4.29 14.56
N LEU A 144 6.76 4.83 15.77
CA LEU A 144 7.75 4.70 16.84
C LEU A 144 7.92 3.24 17.28
N PHE A 145 6.82 2.49 17.40
CA PHE A 145 6.86 1.08 17.76
C PHE A 145 7.60 0.24 16.71
N ILE A 146 7.29 0.44 15.43
CA ILE A 146 7.97 -0.26 14.33
C ILE A 146 9.44 0.17 14.23
N GLY A 147 9.72 1.46 14.39
CA GLY A 147 11.10 1.96 14.47
C GLY A 147 11.88 1.30 15.60
N GLY A 148 11.24 1.08 16.75
CA GLY A 148 11.81 0.34 17.88
C GLY A 148 12.13 -1.13 17.54
N ILE A 149 11.24 -1.82 16.83
CA ILE A 149 11.48 -3.20 16.36
C ILE A 149 12.70 -3.24 15.42
N MET A 150 12.76 -2.33 14.45
CA MET A 150 13.86 -2.27 13.48
C MET A 150 15.19 -1.85 14.12
N TRP A 151 15.14 -0.94 15.09
CA TRP A 151 16.31 -0.54 15.88
C TRP A 151 16.85 -1.68 16.75
N ALA A 152 15.96 -2.40 17.44
CA ALA A 152 16.33 -3.56 18.24
C ALA A 152 16.97 -4.66 17.38
N TYR A 153 16.50 -4.86 16.14
CA TYR A 153 17.13 -5.76 15.19
C TYR A 153 18.57 -5.34 14.84
N ILE A 154 18.80 -4.05 14.55
CA ILE A 154 20.15 -3.53 14.24
C ILE A 154 21.12 -3.71 15.41
N ILE A 155 20.65 -3.59 16.66
CA ILE A 155 21.49 -3.83 17.83
C ILE A 155 21.78 -5.32 18.02
N ALA A 156 20.76 -6.17 17.81
CA ALA A 156 20.85 -7.60 18.09
C ALA A 156 21.64 -8.38 17.02
N PHE A 157 21.70 -7.87 15.79
CA PHE A 157 22.35 -8.52 14.66
C PHE A 157 23.29 -7.56 13.94
N ASP A 158 24.39 -8.08 13.40
CA ASP A 158 25.28 -7.32 12.52
C ASP A 158 24.56 -7.04 11.19
N ALA A 159 23.82 -5.94 11.15
CA ALA A 159 22.91 -5.63 10.07
C ALA A 159 23.69 -5.21 8.82
N GLY A 160 23.43 -5.88 7.70
CA GLY A 160 24.09 -5.60 6.44
C GLY A 160 23.87 -4.16 5.93
N PRO A 161 24.70 -3.68 5.00
CA PRO A 161 24.74 -2.27 4.58
C PRO A 161 23.44 -1.77 3.94
N PHE A 162 22.56 -2.66 3.49
CA PHE A 162 21.28 -2.32 2.86
C PHE A 162 20.13 -2.08 3.85
N ILE A 163 20.32 -2.37 5.16
CA ILE A 163 19.25 -2.28 6.17
C ILE A 163 18.69 -0.86 6.29
N GLY A 164 19.54 0.17 6.21
CA GLY A 164 19.11 1.57 6.32
C GLY A 164 18.16 1.97 5.19
N VAL A 165 18.47 1.56 3.96
CA VAL A 165 17.60 1.78 2.79
C VAL A 165 16.28 1.03 2.96
N ALA A 166 16.33 -0.23 3.41
CA ALA A 166 15.14 -1.03 3.65
C ALA A 166 14.18 -0.39 4.67
N ILE A 167 14.73 0.20 5.74
CA ILE A 167 13.95 0.92 6.76
C ILE A 167 13.27 2.17 6.16
N ILE A 168 14.01 2.96 5.37
CA ILE A 168 13.45 4.16 4.72
C ILE A 168 12.28 3.79 3.81
N PHE A 169 12.48 2.80 2.95
CA PHE A 169 11.44 2.33 2.03
C PHE A 169 10.22 1.77 2.78
N TYR A 170 10.44 1.09 3.91
CA TYR A 170 9.35 0.62 4.75
C TYR A 170 8.51 1.78 5.31
N PHE A 171 9.14 2.86 5.79
CA PHE A 171 8.40 4.04 6.26
C PHE A 171 7.69 4.80 5.14
N ILE A 172 8.27 4.85 3.93
CA ILE A 172 7.58 5.39 2.75
C ILE A 172 6.32 4.56 2.47
N GLY A 173 6.44 3.23 2.48
CA GLY A 173 5.32 2.32 2.32
C GLY A 173 4.24 2.54 3.39
N LEU A 174 4.64 2.74 4.66
CA LEU A 174 3.69 3.03 5.74
C LEU A 174 2.88 4.29 5.41
N LEU A 175 3.54 5.40 5.07
CA LEU A 175 2.87 6.67 4.77
C LEU A 175 1.86 6.54 3.62
N MET A 176 2.23 5.79 2.57
CA MET A 176 1.33 5.49 1.46
C MET A 176 0.14 4.62 1.88
N MET A 177 0.36 3.67 2.78
CA MET A 177 -0.69 2.80 3.32
C MET A 177 -1.75 3.58 4.11
N MET A 178 -1.35 4.63 4.81
CA MET A 178 -2.28 5.46 5.60
C MET A 178 -3.38 6.10 4.73
N ILE A 179 -3.03 6.53 3.52
CA ILE A 179 -3.97 7.22 2.62
C ILE A 179 -4.76 6.26 1.73
N ALA A 180 -4.31 5.02 1.55
CA ALA A 180 -4.92 4.07 0.62
C ALA A 180 -6.42 3.81 0.91
N PRO A 181 -6.88 3.59 2.16
CA PRO A 181 -8.29 3.32 2.44
C PRO A 181 -9.26 4.41 1.99
N ALA A 182 -8.80 5.67 1.88
CA ALA A 182 -9.67 6.75 1.42
C ALA A 182 -10.17 6.52 -0.02
N MET A 183 -9.38 5.84 -0.84
CA MET A 183 -9.74 5.46 -2.21
C MET A 183 -10.83 4.37 -2.26
N LEU A 184 -11.16 3.74 -1.14
CA LEU A 184 -12.29 2.82 -1.04
C LEU A 184 -13.62 3.55 -0.83
N SER A 185 -13.61 4.83 -0.48
CA SER A 185 -14.84 5.63 -0.29
C SER A 185 -15.46 6.01 -1.63
N THR A 186 -16.80 5.95 -1.74
CA THR A 186 -17.49 6.39 -2.96
C THR A 186 -17.54 7.91 -3.02
N PRO A 187 -17.64 8.53 -4.21
CA PRO A 187 -17.75 9.98 -4.33
C PRO A 187 -18.91 10.59 -3.51
N GLU A 188 -20.04 9.88 -3.41
CA GLU A 188 -21.19 10.30 -2.60
C GLU A 188 -20.85 10.28 -1.11
N ARG A 189 -20.13 9.24 -0.66
CA ARG A 189 -19.69 9.11 0.72
C ARG A 189 -18.68 10.20 1.11
N VAL A 190 -17.76 10.54 0.21
CA VAL A 190 -16.81 11.65 0.43
C VAL A 190 -17.57 12.96 0.67
N LYS A 191 -18.55 13.28 -0.18
CA LYS A 191 -19.39 14.49 -0.02
C LYS A 191 -20.16 14.54 1.31
N GLN A 192 -20.62 13.38 1.81
CA GLN A 192 -21.27 13.29 3.11
C GLN A 192 -20.31 13.54 4.29
N LEU A 193 -19.03 13.20 4.12
CA LEU A 193 -18.01 13.33 5.15
C LEU A 193 -17.31 14.71 5.12
N GLU A 194 -17.46 15.45 4.03
CA GLU A 194 -17.04 16.85 3.90
C GLU A 194 -17.93 17.82 4.70
N GLN A 195 -19.21 17.48 4.88
CA GLN A 195 -20.20 18.26 5.62
C GLN A 195 -20.05 18.12 7.14
#